data_AF-A0A914KGX6-F1
#
_entry.id   AF-A0A914KGX6-F1
#
_cell.length_a   1.000
_cell.length_b   1.000
_cell.length_c   1.000
_cell.angle_alpha   90.00
_cell.angle_beta   90.00
_cell.angle_gamma   90.00
#
_symmetry.space_group_name_H-M   'P 1'
#
loop_
_entity.id
_entity.type
_entity.pdbx_description
1 polymer ?
#
loop_
_entity_poly.entity_id
_entity_poly.type
_entity_poly.pdbx_seq_one_letter_code
_entity_poly.pdbx_strand_id
1 'polypeptide(L)'
;MVWRTKQNLDYAYAMLHVYNSKPSSKYYVQLEDDIITVPGFVSEMLRFANNNSAKFFMIEFSSLGFIGRMFHNNYDLLKMAHFILLLYNSLPVDWILQNLISAKFCPIDEGWPNCYRKVIVKNIIINLFYKLEKKFCSNKCPNKL
;
A
#
# COMPACT_ATOMS: atom_id res chain seq x y z
N MET A 1 -20.02 0.95 9.17
CA MET A 1 -18.64 0.41 9.10
C MET A 1 -18.43 -0.70 8.06
N VAL A 2 -19.47 -1.12 7.31
CA VAL A 2 -19.41 -2.24 6.34
C VAL A 2 -18.37 -2.06 5.22
N TRP A 3 -18.17 -0.84 4.73
CA TRP A 3 -17.27 -0.59 3.59
C TRP A 3 -15.79 -0.86 3.89
N ARG A 4 -15.34 -0.61 5.13
CA ARG A 4 -13.94 -0.86 5.55
C ARG A 4 -13.66 -2.35 5.61
N THR A 5 -14.62 -3.11 6.12
CA THR A 5 -14.56 -4.57 6.16
C THR A 5 -14.48 -5.14 4.74
N LYS A 6 -15.34 -4.65 3.83
CA LYS A 6 -15.28 -5.03 2.43
C LYS A 6 -13.91 -4.70 1.80
N GLN A 7 -13.43 -3.47 1.98
CA GLN A 7 -12.14 -3.04 1.43
C GLN A 7 -10.98 -3.92 1.92
N ASN A 8 -10.95 -4.25 3.21
CA ASN A 8 -9.94 -5.15 3.78
C ASN A 8 -9.98 -6.53 3.11
N LEU A 9 -11.17 -7.11 2.95
CA LEU A 9 -11.34 -8.42 2.30
C LEU A 9 -10.96 -8.38 0.82
N ASP A 10 -11.35 -7.32 0.10
CA ASP A 10 -11.02 -7.13 -1.32
C ASP A 10 -9.48 -7.06 -1.51
N TYR A 11 -8.78 -6.31 -0.67
CA TYR A 11 -7.31 -6.23 -0.71
C TYR A 11 -6.66 -7.56 -0.34
N ALA A 12 -7.09 -8.22 0.73
CA ALA A 12 -6.54 -9.53 1.10
C ALA A 12 -6.75 -10.56 -0.01
N TYR A 13 -7.92 -10.59 -0.64
CA TYR A 13 -8.22 -11.45 -1.78
C TYR A 13 -7.27 -11.19 -2.95
N ALA A 14 -7.11 -9.93 -3.36
CA ALA A 14 -6.21 -9.57 -4.46
C ALA A 14 -4.76 -9.97 -4.18
N MET A 15 -4.27 -9.73 -2.95
CA MET A 15 -2.93 -10.12 -2.53
C MET A 15 -2.73 -11.64 -2.59
N LEU A 16 -3.64 -12.42 -2.02
CA LEU A 16 -3.58 -13.88 -2.03
C LEU A 16 -3.70 -14.45 -3.45
N HIS A 17 -4.56 -13.85 -4.28
CA HIS A 17 -4.71 -14.26 -5.67
C HIS A 17 -3.39 -14.07 -6.43
N VAL A 18 -2.74 -12.92 -6.33
CA VAL A 18 -1.45 -12.68 -7.01
C VAL A 18 -0.36 -13.59 -6.44
N TYR A 19 -0.28 -13.73 -5.12
CA TYR A 19 0.68 -14.62 -4.47
C TYR A 19 0.61 -16.06 -5.02
N ASN A 20 -0.60 -16.60 -5.14
CA ASN A 20 -0.82 -17.97 -5.59
C ASN A 20 -0.73 -18.13 -7.12
N SER A 21 -1.27 -17.19 -7.90
CA SER A 21 -1.37 -17.31 -9.36
C SER A 21 -0.14 -16.80 -10.12
N LYS A 22 0.69 -15.95 -9.48
CA LYS A 22 1.88 -15.31 -10.07
C LYS A 22 3.11 -15.46 -9.16
N PRO A 23 3.52 -16.69 -8.79
CA PRO A 23 4.65 -16.91 -7.88
C PRO A 23 6.01 -16.42 -8.43
N SER A 24 6.13 -16.25 -9.75
CA SER A 24 7.34 -15.70 -10.39
C SER A 24 7.41 -14.17 -10.38
N SER A 25 6.33 -13.49 -9.97
CA SER A 25 6.36 -12.03 -9.83
C SER A 25 7.28 -11.64 -8.67
N LYS A 26 8.11 -10.60 -8.86
CA LYS A 26 9.02 -10.12 -7.81
C LYS A 26 8.33 -9.19 -6.81
N TYR A 27 7.44 -8.35 -7.33
CA TYR A 27 6.81 -7.28 -6.58
C TYR A 27 5.30 -7.29 -6.81
N TYR A 28 4.57 -6.93 -5.76
CA TYR A 28 3.14 -6.62 -5.80
C TYR A 28 2.94 -5.15 -5.43
N VAL A 29 2.00 -4.47 -6.06
CA VAL A 29 1.63 -3.09 -5.75
C VAL A 29 0.12 -3.00 -5.58
N GLN A 30 -0.35 -2.50 -4.43
CA GLN A 30 -1.77 -2.21 -4.24
C GLN A 30 -2.12 -0.85 -4.86
N LEU A 31 -3.08 -0.85 -5.77
CA LEU A 31 -3.63 0.33 -6.43
C LEU A 31 -5.16 0.36 -6.27
N GLU A 32 -5.75 1.53 -6.45
CA GLU A 32 -7.21 1.72 -6.56
C GLU A 32 -7.60 1.87 -8.05
N ASP A 33 -8.87 1.68 -8.37
CA ASP A 33 -9.42 1.76 -9.74
C ASP A 33 -9.53 3.19 -10.26
N ASP A 34 -9.55 4.18 -9.37
CA ASP A 34 -9.78 5.58 -9.69
C ASP A 34 -8.51 6.43 -9.74
N ILE A 35 -7.38 5.83 -10.14
CA ILE A 35 -6.08 6.50 -10.27
C ILE A 35 -5.72 6.79 -11.73
N ILE A 36 -5.14 7.97 -11.97
CA ILE A 36 -4.41 8.29 -13.20
C ILE A 36 -2.92 8.36 -12.89
N THR A 37 -2.10 7.74 -13.74
CA THR A 37 -0.64 7.73 -13.64
C THR A 37 0.01 8.62 -14.71
N VAL A 38 1.24 9.05 -14.44
CA VAL A 38 2.09 9.73 -15.43
C VAL A 38 2.78 8.72 -16.36
N PRO A 39 3.17 9.11 -17.58
CA PRO A 39 3.95 8.23 -18.46
C PRO A 39 5.24 7.72 -17.78
N GLY A 40 5.60 6.46 -18.01
CA GLY A 40 6.82 5.85 -17.43
C GLY A 40 6.67 5.39 -15.97
N PHE A 41 5.48 5.56 -15.38
CA PHE A 41 5.14 5.18 -14.01
C PHE A 41 5.70 3.82 -13.55
N VAL A 42 5.35 2.74 -14.27
CA VAL A 42 5.74 1.38 -13.89
C VAL A 42 7.26 1.19 -13.97
N SER A 43 7.89 1.73 -15.02
CA SER A 43 9.33 1.67 -15.22
C SER A 43 10.09 2.34 -14.08
N GLU A 44 9.60 3.48 -13.60
CA GLU A 44 10.20 4.21 -12.49
C GLU A 44 10.09 3.44 -11.17
N MET A 45 8.90 2.87 -10.88
CA MET A 45 8.71 2.05 -9.69
C MET A 45 9.63 0.84 -9.68
N LEU A 46 9.74 0.14 -10.81
CA LEU A 46 10.60 -1.03 -10.95
C LEU A 46 12.08 -0.65 -10.84
N ARG A 47 12.50 0.46 -11.47
CA ARG A 47 13.86 0.99 -11.35
C ARG A 47 14.21 1.25 -9.89
N PHE A 48 13.33 1.97 -9.17
CA PHE A 48 13.54 2.29 -7.77
C PHE A 48 13.57 1.03 -6.90
N ALA A 49 12.64 0.09 -7.09
CA ALA A 49 12.58 -1.15 -6.32
C ALA A 49 13.80 -2.05 -6.54
N ASN A 50 14.26 -2.18 -7.78
CA ASN A 50 15.45 -2.98 -8.12
C ASN A 50 16.73 -2.37 -7.53
N ASN A 51 16.87 -1.03 -7.55
CA ASN A 51 17.99 -0.33 -6.94
C ASN A 51 18.04 -0.46 -5.41
N ASN A 52 16.91 -0.81 -4.77
CA ASN A 52 16.77 -0.97 -3.32
C ASN A 52 16.50 -2.42 -2.87
N SER A 53 16.76 -3.39 -3.76
CA SER A 53 16.22 -4.77 -3.73
C SER A 53 16.49 -5.62 -2.47
N ALA A 54 17.33 -5.18 -1.53
CA ALA A 54 17.64 -5.92 -0.30
C ALA A 54 17.19 -5.23 1.01
N LYS A 55 16.55 -4.05 0.97
CA LYS A 55 16.47 -3.17 2.16
C LYS A 55 15.09 -2.67 2.57
N PHE A 56 13.99 -3.25 2.09
CA PHE A 56 12.66 -2.75 2.47
C PHE A 56 11.65 -3.86 2.77
N PHE A 57 10.80 -3.61 3.77
CA PHE A 57 9.56 -4.37 3.94
C PHE A 57 8.49 -3.91 2.95
N MET A 58 8.43 -2.59 2.73
CA MET A 58 7.50 -1.93 1.83
C MET A 58 8.13 -0.68 1.22
N ILE A 59 7.78 -0.39 -0.04
CA ILE A 59 7.98 0.94 -0.62
C ILE A 59 6.66 1.71 -0.67
N GLU A 60 6.70 2.96 -0.22
CA GLU A 60 5.61 3.93 -0.35
C GLU A 60 5.81 4.82 -1.59
N PHE A 61 4.92 4.69 -2.58
CA PHE A 61 4.87 5.54 -3.78
C PHE A 61 3.74 6.59 -3.74
N SER A 62 2.88 6.55 -2.73
CA SER A 62 1.78 7.49 -2.55
C SER A 62 1.64 7.86 -1.07
N SER A 63 1.35 9.13 -0.80
CA SER A 63 1.00 9.62 0.54
C SER A 63 -0.50 9.42 0.87
N LEU A 64 -1.30 8.93 -0.06
CA LEU A 64 -2.76 8.75 0.10
C LEU A 64 -3.08 7.35 0.62
N GLY A 65 -3.08 7.19 1.94
CA GLY A 65 -3.48 5.94 2.59
C GLY A 65 -2.71 4.72 2.09
N PHE A 66 -3.44 3.61 1.88
CA PHE A 66 -2.88 2.31 1.52
C PHE A 66 -2.63 2.11 0.01
N ILE A 67 -2.87 3.11 -0.83
CA ILE A 67 -2.58 3.01 -2.26
C ILE A 67 -1.08 3.17 -2.53
N GLY A 68 -0.58 2.62 -3.64
CA GLY A 68 0.82 2.78 -4.04
C GLY A 68 1.81 2.08 -3.09
N ARG A 69 1.35 1.04 -2.39
CA ARG A 69 2.15 0.24 -1.45
C ARG A 69 2.74 -0.94 -2.20
N MET A 70 4.05 -0.98 -2.33
CA MET A 70 4.76 -2.09 -2.96
C MET A 70 5.32 -3.05 -1.90
N PHE A 71 5.15 -4.34 -2.13
CA PHE A 71 5.68 -5.43 -1.31
C PHE A 71 6.49 -6.40 -2.16
N HIS A 72 7.45 -7.09 -1.54
CA HIS A 72 8.02 -8.29 -2.12
C HIS A 72 6.98 -9.41 -2.16
N ASN A 73 6.71 -9.94 -3.36
CA ASN A 73 5.66 -10.95 -3.55
C ASN A 73 5.92 -12.21 -2.71
N ASN A 74 7.14 -12.73 -2.77
CA ASN A 74 7.47 -14.05 -2.19
C ASN A 74 7.73 -14.03 -0.69
N TYR A 75 7.85 -12.84 -0.07
CA TYR A 75 8.21 -12.72 1.34
C TYR A 75 7.14 -11.98 2.13
N ASP A 76 6.73 -10.79 1.71
CA ASP A 76 5.99 -9.87 2.58
C ASP A 76 4.51 -9.76 2.24
N LEU A 77 4.15 -10.07 0.98
CA LEU A 77 2.75 -10.02 0.54
C LEU A 77 1.83 -10.94 1.35
N LEU A 78 2.23 -12.20 1.54
CA LEU A 78 1.43 -13.16 2.30
C LEU A 78 1.26 -12.74 3.77
N LYS A 79 2.32 -12.18 4.37
CA LYS A 79 2.29 -11.68 5.75
C LYS A 79 1.29 -10.52 5.88
N MET A 80 1.30 -9.59 4.93
CA MET A 80 0.34 -8.50 4.90
C MET A 80 -1.09 -9.03 4.75
N ALA A 81 -1.34 -9.93 3.80
CA ALA A 81 -2.67 -10.48 3.57
C ALA A 81 -3.23 -11.19 4.80
N HIS A 82 -2.44 -12.04 5.47
CA HIS A 82 -2.86 -12.70 6.71
C HIS A 82 -3.15 -11.70 7.84
N PHE A 83 -2.34 -10.66 7.98
CA PHE A 83 -2.56 -9.64 9.01
C PHE A 83 -3.82 -8.81 8.74
N ILE A 84 -4.14 -8.54 7.47
CA ILE A 84 -5.43 -7.96 7.07
C ILE A 84 -6.58 -8.88 7.48
N LEU A 85 -6.50 -10.18 7.14
CA LEU A 85 -7.54 -11.15 7.49
C LEU A 85 -7.74 -11.32 9.00
N LEU A 86 -6.69 -11.15 9.79
CA LEU A 86 -6.80 -11.21 11.25
C LEU A 86 -7.64 -10.06 11.84
N LEU A 87 -7.60 -8.88 11.21
CA LEU A 87 -8.18 -7.65 11.75
C LEU A 87 -9.23 -7.01 10.82
N TYR A 88 -9.73 -7.77 9.84
CA TYR A 88 -10.48 -7.25 8.69
C TYR A 88 -11.77 -6.52 9.07
N ASN A 89 -12.42 -6.88 10.17
CA ASN A 89 -13.64 -6.23 10.65
C ASN A 89 -13.40 -5.31 11.86
N SER A 90 -12.17 -5.29 12.39
CA SER A 90 -11.81 -4.55 13.60
C SER A 90 -11.18 -3.19 13.29
N LEU A 91 -10.33 -3.12 12.27
CA LEU A 91 -9.53 -1.92 11.96
C LEU A 91 -9.51 -1.61 10.45
N PRO A 92 -9.41 -0.34 10.03
CA PRO A 92 -9.12 -0.01 8.63
C PRO A 92 -7.71 -0.47 8.23
N VAL A 93 -7.52 -0.80 6.94
CA VAL A 93 -6.24 -1.33 6.41
C VAL A 93 -5.02 -0.47 6.76
N ASP A 94 -5.14 0.86 6.77
CA ASP A 94 -4.05 1.77 7.13
C ASP A 94 -3.56 1.54 8.57
N TRP A 95 -4.48 1.27 9.49
CA TRP A 95 -4.16 1.01 10.89
C TRP A 95 -3.64 -0.41 11.08
N ILE A 96 -4.19 -1.37 10.33
CA ILE A 96 -3.67 -2.74 10.27
C ILE A 96 -2.19 -2.73 9.85
N LEU A 97 -1.85 -1.96 8.80
CA LEU A 97 -0.46 -1.81 8.35
C LEU A 97 0.43 -1.22 9.44
N GLN A 98 -0.01 -0.14 10.10
CA GLN A 98 0.76 0.49 11.17
C GLN A 98 1.00 -0.48 12.32
N ASN A 99 -0.03 -1.24 12.71
CA ASN A 99 0.09 -2.26 13.76
C ASN A 99 1.04 -3.39 13.35
N LEU A 100 1.02 -3.83 12.09
CA LEU A 100 1.97 -4.84 11.60
C LEU A 100 3.41 -4.32 11.71
N ILE A 101 3.63 -3.08 11.30
CA ILE A 101 4.97 -2.47 11.34
C ILE A 101 5.46 -2.35 12.77
N SER A 102 4.64 -1.78 13.64
CA SER A 102 4.95 -1.59 15.05
C SER A 102 5.22 -2.93 15.74
N ALA A 103 4.36 -3.93 15.55
CA ALA A 103 4.48 -5.21 16.23
C ALA A 103 5.68 -6.04 15.74
N LYS A 104 6.04 -5.93 14.45
CA LYS A 104 7.04 -6.82 13.83
C LYS A 104 8.43 -6.21 13.75
N PHE A 105 8.54 -4.90 13.58
CA PHE A 105 9.81 -4.26 13.26
C PHE A 105 10.24 -3.17 14.24
N CYS A 106 9.34 -2.68 15.09
CA CYS A 106 9.67 -1.63 16.05
C CYS A 106 9.91 -2.22 17.45
N PRO A 107 11.13 -2.13 17.99
CA PRO A 107 11.38 -2.39 19.39
C PRO A 107 10.51 -1.51 20.30
N ILE A 108 10.10 -2.02 21.46
CA ILE A 108 9.21 -1.32 22.41
C ILE A 108 9.86 -0.02 22.92
N ASP A 109 11.18 0.02 22.98
CA ASP A 109 12.01 1.14 23.43
C ASP A 109 12.33 2.16 22.32
N GLU A 110 11.99 1.87 21.05
CA GLU A 110 12.20 2.79 19.94
C GLU A 110 10.91 3.54 19.58
N GLY A 111 10.98 4.88 19.59
CA GLY A 111 9.86 5.74 19.19
C GLY A 111 9.44 5.53 17.73
N TRP A 112 8.12 5.57 17.49
CA TRP A 112 7.49 5.27 16.20
C TRP A 112 8.08 5.99 14.97
N PRO A 113 8.39 7.31 15.00
CA PRO A 113 8.93 8.00 13.82
C PRO A 113 10.32 7.52 13.38
N ASN A 114 11.13 7.02 14.32
CA ASN A 114 12.47 6.52 14.01
C ASN A 114 12.41 5.12 13.41
N CYS A 115 11.64 4.21 14.01
CA CYS A 115 11.44 2.87 13.47
C CYS A 115 10.83 2.92 12.05
N TYR A 116 9.78 3.72 11.86
CA TYR A 116 9.07 3.80 10.59
C TYR A 116 10.01 4.12 9.41
N ARG A 117 10.98 5.03 9.61
CA ARG A 117 11.96 5.42 8.58
C ARG A 117 12.95 4.32 8.21
N LYS A 118 13.20 3.35 9.10
CA LYS A 118 14.09 2.21 8.83
C LYS A 118 13.39 1.11 8.04
N VAL A 119 12.09 0.93 8.27
CA VAL A 119 11.29 -0.19 7.73
C VAL A 119 10.69 0.14 6.37
N ILE A 120 10.24 1.38 6.20
CA ILE A 120 9.60 1.87 4.97
C ILE A 120 10.57 2.74 4.21
N VAL A 121 10.87 2.33 2.98
CA VAL A 121 11.57 3.18 2.03
C VAL A 121 10.52 4.03 1.31
N LYS A 122 10.71 5.36 1.35
CA LYS A 122 9.82 6.29 0.67
C LYS A 122 10.41 6.70 -0.67
N ASN A 123 9.60 6.60 -1.71
CA ASN A 123 9.80 7.37 -2.94
C ASN A 123 8.47 8.02 -3.27
N ILE A 124 8.10 9.02 -2.47
CA ILE A 124 6.93 9.85 -2.73
C ILE A 124 7.27 10.71 -3.94
N ILE A 125 6.97 10.18 -5.12
CA ILE A 125 7.04 10.98 -6.34
C ILE A 125 5.75 11.78 -6.37
N ILE A 126 5.85 13.05 -5.99
CA ILE A 126 4.76 14.02 -6.12
C ILE A 126 4.29 13.96 -7.59
N ASN A 127 3.00 13.72 -7.80
CA ASN A 127 2.33 13.56 -9.10
C ASN A 127 2.41 12.17 -9.76
N LEU A 128 2.95 11.14 -9.10
CA LEU A 128 2.95 9.78 -9.67
C LEU A 128 1.53 9.22 -9.83
N PHE A 129 0.63 9.64 -8.95
CA PHE A 129 -0.80 9.31 -8.98
C PHE A 129 -1.66 10.54 -8.71
N TYR A 130 -2.73 10.68 -9.48
CA TYR A 130 -3.86 11.55 -9.13
C TYR A 130 -5.08 10.68 -8.91
N LYS A 131 -5.70 10.77 -7.74
CA LYS A 131 -7.04 10.20 -7.50
C LYS A 131 -8.07 11.04 -8.25
N LEU A 132 -8.86 10.40 -9.11
CA LEU A 132 -9.83 11.06 -10.01
C LEU A 132 -10.81 11.97 -9.26
N GLU A 133 -11.18 11.61 -8.02
CA GLU A 133 -12.05 12.43 -7.17
C GLU A 133 -11.53 13.86 -6.97
N LYS A 134 -10.20 14.06 -6.89
CA LYS A 134 -9.63 15.41 -6.76
C LYS A 134 -9.79 16.26 -8.01
N LYS A 135 -9.95 15.67 -9.20
CA LYS A 135 -10.19 16.40 -10.46
C LYS A 135 -11.67 16.78 -10.61
N PHE A 136 -12.60 15.97 -10.09
CA PHE A 136 -14.03 16.20 -10.28
C PHE A 136 -14.62 17.30 -9.36
N CYS A 137 -14.10 17.51 -8.15
CA CYS A 137 -14.57 18.62 -7.30
C CYS A 137 -13.80 19.95 -7.45
N SER A 138 -12.74 20.02 -8.26
CA SER A 138 -12.11 21.33 -8.56
C SER A 138 -12.95 22.18 -9.53
N ASN A 139 -13.81 21.57 -10.33
CA ASN A 139 -14.67 22.27 -11.28
C ASN A 139 -16.08 21.67 -11.25
N LYS A 140 -16.95 22.25 -10.42
CA LYS A 140 -18.40 21.99 -10.27
C LYS A 140 -18.77 20.59 -9.73
N CYS A 141 -18.76 20.44 -8.41
CA CYS A 141 -19.68 19.51 -7.74
C CYS A 141 -21.01 20.27 -7.51
N PRO A 142 -22.13 19.95 -8.22
CA PRO A 142 -23.43 20.53 -7.91
C PRO A 142 -23.90 20.01 -6.55
N ASN A 143 -24.59 20.88 -5.81
CA ASN A 143 -25.03 20.67 -4.44
C ASN A 143 -25.62 19.27 -4.23
N LYS A 144 -25.17 18.62 -3.14
CA LYS A 144 -25.79 17.41 -2.58
C LYS A 144 -27.30 17.64 -2.42
N LEU A 145 -28.08 16.75 -3.03
CA LEU A 145 -29.43 16.41 -2.59
C LEU A 145 -29.33 15.21 -1.64
#